data_AF-A0A8T2C0D6-F1
#
_entry.id   AF-A0A8T2C0D6-F1
#
_cell.length_a   1.000
_cell.length_b   1.000
_cell.length_c   1.000
_cell.angle_alpha   90.00
_cell.angle_beta   90.00
_cell.angle_gamma   90.00
#
_symmetry.space_group_name_H-M   'P 1'
#
loop_
_entity.id
_entity.type
_entity.pdbx_description
1 polymer ?
#
loop_
_entity_poly.entity_id
_entity_poly.type
_entity_poly.pdbx_seq_one_letter_code
_entity_poly.pdbx_strand_id
1 'polypeptide(L)'
;MGIVAFNWAEGNNNQLTLLMNRDNWVHRDISGASWNGNGQILSGRSADNDGTWFGISRGGRVAFLVSAEILLDHFDPFFASELYPIKFLEGNMTPQAFGNYVAQRGEVGQLLSFSLIVADMTLNSMIHIRKPEQAESNVMIQPVPFGVHTLSPYDGLDSIEPWVIIKYKCLVSRIVRIVHFCKSFFSLFFLFLKSNTLSFCFWWYYAGFTRV
;
A
#
# COMPACT_ATOMS: atom_id res chain seq x y z
N MET A 1 9.44 -0.20 8.28
CA MET A 1 9.80 -1.09 7.16
C MET A 1 9.16 -0.57 5.88
N GLY A 2 9.97 -0.12 4.92
CA GLY A 2 9.49 0.29 3.59
C GLY A 2 9.11 1.76 3.41
N ILE A 3 9.04 2.17 2.15
CA ILE A 3 8.55 3.48 1.68
C ILE A 3 7.64 3.26 0.48
N VAL A 4 6.58 4.06 0.40
CA VAL A 4 5.68 4.07 -0.76
C VAL A 4 5.78 5.42 -1.43
N ALA A 5 5.80 5.42 -2.75
CA ALA A 5 5.50 6.59 -3.56
C ALA A 5 4.42 6.23 -4.56
N PHE A 6 3.40 7.08 -4.68
CA PHE A 6 2.26 6.80 -5.53
C PHE A 6 1.73 8.06 -6.21
N ASN A 7 1.07 7.88 -7.34
CA ASN A 7 0.36 8.93 -8.05
C ASN A 7 -1.10 8.49 -8.22
N TRP A 8 -2.00 9.28 -7.64
CA TRP A 8 -3.44 9.12 -7.83
C TRP A 8 -3.93 10.17 -8.84
N ALA A 9 -4.25 9.72 -10.05
CA ALA A 9 -4.61 10.61 -11.14
C ALA A 9 -5.99 11.24 -10.95
N GLU A 10 -6.08 12.54 -11.20
CA GLU A 10 -7.34 13.29 -11.22
C GLU A 10 -8.19 12.93 -12.45
N GLY A 11 -9.52 12.97 -12.29
CA GLY A 11 -10.49 12.80 -13.38
C GLY A 11 -10.87 11.36 -13.70
N ASN A 12 -11.60 11.17 -14.81
CA ASN A 12 -12.27 9.90 -15.20
C ASN A 12 -11.35 8.69 -15.50
N ASN A 13 -10.03 8.83 -15.34
CA ASN A 13 -9.09 7.75 -15.62
C ASN A 13 -8.84 6.82 -14.42
N ASN A 14 -9.28 7.20 -13.20
CA ASN A 14 -9.19 6.44 -11.94
C ASN A 14 -7.91 5.58 -11.84
N GLN A 15 -6.78 6.19 -12.19
CA GLN A 15 -5.51 5.49 -12.34
C GLN A 15 -4.66 5.70 -11.08
N LEU A 16 -4.26 4.60 -10.45
CA LEU A 16 -3.27 4.60 -9.38
C LEU A 16 -1.98 3.98 -9.89
N THR A 17 -0.88 4.73 -9.81
CA THR A 17 0.47 4.20 -10.02
C THR A 17 1.17 4.17 -8.67
N LEU A 18 1.67 3.01 -8.25
CA LEU A 18 2.25 2.84 -6.92
C LEU A 18 3.57 2.07 -7.02
N LEU A 19 4.58 2.57 -6.31
CA LEU A 19 5.84 1.91 -6.05
C LEU A 19 5.98 1.75 -4.54
N MET A 20 6.07 0.52 -4.09
CA MET A 20 6.21 0.18 -2.68
C MET A 20 7.42 -0.73 -2.50
N ASN A 21 8.33 -0.32 -1.63
CA ASN A 21 9.35 -1.20 -1.09
C ASN A 21 8.91 -1.64 0.32
N ARG A 22 9.06 -2.92 0.64
CA ARG A 22 8.86 -3.45 2.01
C ARG A 22 10.09 -4.24 2.40
N ASP A 23 10.86 -3.70 3.32
CA ASP A 23 12.02 -4.39 3.89
C ASP A 23 11.52 -5.51 4.81
N ASN A 24 12.18 -6.67 4.86
CA ASN A 24 11.80 -7.80 5.73
C ASN A 24 12.87 -8.10 6.78
N TRP A 25 13.04 -7.19 7.75
CA TRP A 25 14.02 -7.31 8.85
C TRP A 25 13.72 -8.42 9.86
N VAL A 26 12.47 -8.90 9.96
CA VAL A 26 12.07 -10.06 10.77
C VAL A 26 11.56 -11.11 9.79
N HIS A 27 11.96 -12.37 9.92
CA HIS A 27 11.51 -13.47 9.05
C HIS A 27 9.99 -13.67 9.16
N ARG A 28 9.20 -12.85 8.46
CA ARG A 28 7.79 -13.09 8.21
C ARG A 28 7.66 -13.72 6.83
N ASP A 29 7.10 -14.92 6.78
CA ASP A 29 6.86 -15.62 5.54
C ASP A 29 5.66 -15.00 4.83
N ILE A 30 5.90 -14.49 3.61
CA ILE A 30 4.88 -13.83 2.80
C ILE A 30 4.78 -14.56 1.46
N SER A 31 3.59 -15.05 1.16
CA SER A 31 3.27 -15.63 -0.14
C SER A 31 3.26 -14.57 -1.24
N GLY A 32 3.67 -14.97 -2.44
CA GLY A 32 3.56 -14.14 -3.64
C GLY A 32 2.11 -13.73 -3.90
N ALA A 33 1.92 -12.59 -4.56
CA ALA A 33 0.58 -12.07 -4.84
C ALA A 33 -0.24 -13.08 -5.66
N SER A 34 -1.39 -13.46 -5.13
CA SER A 34 -2.32 -14.39 -5.78
C SER A 34 -3.76 -13.94 -5.55
N TRP A 35 -4.64 -14.38 -6.45
CA TRP A 35 -6.08 -14.20 -6.25
C TRP A 35 -6.55 -15.13 -5.13
N ASN A 36 -7.33 -14.59 -4.19
CA ASN A 36 -7.95 -15.38 -3.14
C ASN A 36 -8.97 -16.39 -3.70
N GLY A 37 -9.50 -17.27 -2.84
CA GLY A 37 -10.33 -18.42 -3.27
C GLY A 37 -11.58 -18.07 -4.10
N ASN A 38 -12.15 -16.87 -3.93
CA ASN A 38 -13.29 -16.38 -4.72
C ASN A 38 -12.88 -15.51 -5.93
N GLY A 39 -11.57 -15.34 -6.16
CA GLY A 39 -11.01 -14.58 -7.28
C GLY A 39 -11.23 -13.06 -7.22
N GLN A 40 -11.63 -12.51 -6.07
CA GLN A 40 -12.02 -11.11 -5.93
C GLN A 40 -10.89 -10.20 -5.46
N ILE A 41 -9.94 -10.72 -4.69
CA ILE A 41 -8.86 -9.94 -4.06
C ILE A 41 -7.52 -10.50 -4.50
N LEU A 42 -6.65 -9.64 -5.02
CA LEU A 42 -5.26 -9.93 -5.33
C LEU A 42 -4.37 -9.33 -4.25
N SER A 43 -3.63 -10.17 -3.52
CA SER A 43 -2.70 -9.72 -2.49
C SER A 43 -1.64 -10.79 -2.19
N GLY A 44 -0.48 -10.37 -1.67
CA GLY A 44 0.43 -11.31 -0.99
C GLY A 44 -0.04 -11.51 0.45
N ARG A 45 0.04 -12.74 0.98
CA ARG A 45 -0.51 -13.09 2.30
C ARG A 45 0.60 -13.48 3.27
N SER A 46 0.52 -12.96 4.49
CA SER A 46 1.35 -13.41 5.62
C SER A 46 0.96 -14.83 6.01
N ALA A 47 1.92 -15.74 6.15
CA ALA A 47 1.67 -17.09 6.64
C ALA A 47 1.24 -17.10 8.12
N ASP A 48 1.64 -16.08 8.88
CA ASP A 48 1.45 -16.02 10.34
C ASP A 48 0.00 -15.73 10.74
N ASN A 49 -0.68 -14.85 9.99
CA ASN A 49 -2.00 -14.33 10.37
C ASN A 49 -2.93 -14.06 9.19
N ASP A 50 -2.53 -14.43 7.97
CA ASP A 50 -3.28 -14.11 6.76
C ASP A 50 -3.53 -12.57 6.65
N GLY A 51 -2.56 -11.77 7.05
CA GLY A 51 -2.53 -10.32 6.81
C GLY A 51 -1.96 -9.98 5.43
N THR A 52 -2.01 -8.70 5.05
CA THR A 52 -1.32 -8.18 3.86
C THR A 52 -0.82 -6.76 4.06
N TRP A 53 0.25 -6.40 3.34
CA TRP A 53 0.75 -5.03 3.24
C TRP A 53 0.27 -4.32 1.97
N PHE A 54 -0.28 -5.06 1.01
CA PHE A 54 -0.83 -4.49 -0.22
C PHE A 54 -1.81 -5.45 -0.86
N GLY A 55 -3.00 -4.94 -1.18
CA GLY A 55 -3.98 -5.67 -1.96
C GLY A 55 -4.91 -4.77 -2.76
N ILE A 56 -5.51 -5.38 -3.77
CA ILE A 56 -6.52 -4.77 -4.63
C ILE A 56 -7.71 -5.70 -4.78
N SER A 57 -8.91 -5.15 -4.94
CA SER A 57 -10.11 -5.91 -5.29
C SER A 57 -10.58 -5.62 -6.72
N ARG A 58 -11.30 -6.56 -7.32
CA ARG A 58 -11.96 -6.35 -8.62
C ARG A 58 -13.02 -5.26 -8.57
N GLY A 59 -13.58 -4.99 -7.40
CA GLY A 59 -14.49 -3.89 -7.15
C GLY A 59 -13.83 -2.51 -7.12
N GLY A 60 -12.52 -2.42 -7.38
CA GLY A 60 -11.80 -1.14 -7.41
C GLY A 60 -11.37 -0.65 -6.02
N ARG A 61 -11.35 -1.52 -5.01
CA ARG A 61 -10.78 -1.19 -3.70
C ARG A 61 -9.28 -1.42 -3.70
N VAL A 62 -8.54 -0.53 -3.06
CA VAL A 62 -7.10 -0.64 -2.89
C VAL A 62 -6.75 -0.37 -1.43
N ALA A 63 -5.85 -1.16 -0.87
CA ALA A 63 -5.30 -0.90 0.45
C ALA A 63 -3.81 -1.23 0.50
N PHE A 64 -3.00 -0.36 1.09
CA PHE A 64 -1.58 -0.60 1.33
C PHE A 64 -1.11 0.02 2.65
N LEU A 65 -0.16 -0.65 3.28
CA LEU A 65 0.24 -0.42 4.66
C LEU A 65 1.77 -0.33 4.78
N VAL A 66 2.25 0.68 5.51
CA VAL A 66 3.63 0.73 6.02
C VAL A 66 3.60 0.84 7.54
N SER A 67 4.51 0.14 8.22
CA SER A 67 4.64 0.17 9.68
C SER A 67 6.09 0.37 10.08
N ALA A 68 6.35 1.00 11.24
CA ALA A 68 7.68 1.40 11.67
C ALA A 68 8.49 0.30 12.35
N GLU A 69 7.94 -0.92 12.43
CA GLU A 69 8.38 -1.97 13.34
C GLU A 69 9.90 -2.13 13.44
N ILE A 70 10.41 -1.75 14.60
CA ILE A 70 11.71 -2.12 15.14
C ILE A 70 11.37 -2.77 16.49
N LEU A 71 11.38 -4.10 16.56
CA LEU A 71 11.92 -4.95 17.63
C LEU A 71 11.31 -6.37 17.57
N LEU A 72 12.18 -7.35 17.85
CA LEU A 72 12.06 -8.77 17.49
C LEU A 72 11.13 -9.61 18.37
N ASP A 73 10.57 -9.07 19.46
CA ASP A 73 10.03 -9.92 20.55
C ASP A 73 8.54 -9.73 20.91
N HIS A 74 7.81 -8.80 20.27
CA HIS A 74 6.41 -8.49 20.62
C HIS A 74 5.48 -8.53 19.40
N PHE A 75 5.39 -9.70 18.78
CA PHE A 75 4.40 -9.97 17.74
C PHE A 75 3.20 -10.71 18.34
N ASP A 76 2.05 -10.03 18.43
CA ASP A 76 0.76 -10.68 18.64
C ASP A 76 0.06 -10.81 17.27
N PRO A 77 -0.11 -12.03 16.73
CA PRO A 77 -0.76 -12.25 15.45
C PRO A 77 -2.19 -11.72 15.37
N PHE A 78 -2.89 -11.60 16.50
CA PHE A 78 -4.29 -11.17 16.58
C PHE A 78 -4.44 -9.64 16.56
N PHE A 79 -3.43 -8.90 17.01
CA PHE A 79 -3.43 -7.43 17.05
C PHE A 79 -2.46 -6.84 16.03
N ALA A 80 -2.61 -7.29 14.78
CA ALA A 80 -1.67 -6.98 13.72
C ALA A 80 -2.29 -6.04 12.67
N SER A 81 -1.61 -4.91 12.41
CA SER A 81 -2.11 -3.85 11.52
C SER A 81 -2.33 -4.32 10.06
N GLU A 82 -1.61 -5.35 9.62
CA GLU A 82 -1.73 -5.99 8.30
C GLU A 82 -3.06 -6.74 8.09
N LEU A 83 -3.89 -6.88 9.12
CA LEU A 83 -5.25 -7.40 8.96
C LEU A 83 -6.22 -6.34 8.41
N TYR A 84 -5.94 -5.05 8.60
CA TYR A 84 -6.84 -3.97 8.16
C TYR A 84 -7.00 -3.87 6.64
N PRO A 85 -5.94 -4.00 5.82
CA PRO A 85 -6.09 -4.00 4.37
C PRO A 85 -7.09 -5.05 3.88
N ILE A 86 -7.03 -6.29 4.39
CA ILE A 86 -7.99 -7.35 4.02
C ILE A 86 -9.39 -6.99 4.44
N LYS A 87 -9.56 -6.55 5.70
CA LYS A 87 -10.85 -6.14 6.22
C LYS A 87 -11.52 -5.06 5.36
N PHE A 88 -10.74 -4.10 4.86
CA PHE A 88 -11.25 -3.08 3.95
C PHE A 88 -11.60 -3.63 2.56
N LEU A 89 -10.76 -4.50 2.01
CA LEU A 89 -10.91 -5.09 0.68
C LEU A 89 -12.10 -6.05 0.58
N GLU A 90 -12.38 -6.82 1.64
CA GLU A 90 -13.54 -7.71 1.77
C GLU A 90 -14.82 -6.96 2.16
N GLY A 91 -14.65 -5.84 2.86
CA GLY A 91 -15.75 -5.01 3.31
C GLY A 91 -16.33 -4.12 2.22
N ASN A 92 -17.36 -3.41 2.62
CA ASN A 92 -18.18 -2.51 1.81
C ASN A 92 -18.30 -1.10 2.41
N MET A 93 -17.61 -0.83 3.54
CA MET A 93 -17.50 0.51 4.11
C MET A 93 -16.81 1.47 3.13
N THR A 94 -17.25 2.72 3.07
CA THR A 94 -16.50 3.77 2.37
C THR A 94 -15.13 3.98 3.03
N PRO A 95 -14.12 4.50 2.33
CA PRO A 95 -12.81 4.79 2.92
C PRO A 95 -12.89 5.60 4.21
N GLN A 96 -13.73 6.64 4.25
CA GLN A 96 -13.93 7.48 5.43
C GLN A 96 -14.59 6.70 6.58
N ALA A 97 -15.64 5.91 6.29
CA ALA A 97 -16.30 5.10 7.31
C ALA A 97 -15.35 4.04 7.89
N PHE A 98 -14.50 3.45 7.04
CA PHE A 98 -13.47 2.52 7.49
C PHE A 98 -12.43 3.18 8.39
N GLY A 99 -11.98 4.39 8.07
CA GLY A 99 -11.10 5.18 8.95
C GLY A 99 -11.72 5.40 10.33
N ASN A 100 -12.97 5.85 10.37
CA ASN A 100 -13.69 6.06 11.63
C ASN A 100 -13.86 4.75 12.41
N TYR A 101 -14.16 3.64 11.71
CA TYR A 101 -14.25 2.31 12.29
C TYR A 101 -12.93 1.91 12.97
N VAL A 102 -11.79 2.12 12.31
CA VAL A 102 -10.47 1.82 12.87
C VAL A 102 -10.22 2.66 14.13
N ALA A 103 -10.48 3.97 14.10
CA ALA A 103 -10.24 4.87 15.23
C ALA A 103 -11.11 4.57 16.47
N GLN A 104 -12.25 3.90 16.31
CA GLN A 104 -13.17 3.58 17.41
C GLN A 104 -12.91 2.22 18.06
N ARG A 105 -11.98 1.40 17.54
CA ARG A 105 -11.72 0.09 18.13
C ARG A 105 -10.96 0.22 19.45
N GLY A 106 -11.47 -0.43 20.50
CA GLY A 106 -10.80 -0.48 21.81
C GLY A 106 -9.42 -1.17 21.78
N GLU A 107 -9.16 -1.99 20.78
CA GLU A 107 -7.89 -2.71 20.58
C GLU A 107 -6.80 -1.84 19.93
N VAL A 108 -7.13 -0.63 19.46
CA VAL A 108 -6.15 0.26 18.79
C VAL A 108 -4.94 0.49 19.66
N GLY A 109 -5.10 0.69 20.97
CA GLY A 109 -3.98 0.92 21.89
C GLY A 109 -2.95 -0.22 21.95
N GLN A 110 -3.30 -1.42 21.48
CA GLN A 110 -2.41 -2.59 21.44
C GLN A 110 -1.65 -2.70 20.12
N LEU A 111 -2.06 -1.94 19.10
CA LEU A 111 -1.46 -1.98 17.78
C LEU A 111 -0.12 -1.23 17.76
N LEU A 112 0.80 -1.73 16.95
CA LEU A 112 2.02 -1.03 16.59
C LEU A 112 1.72 0.22 15.75
N SER A 113 2.69 1.12 15.62
CA SER A 113 2.53 2.28 14.75
C SER A 113 2.40 1.85 13.29
N PHE A 114 1.48 2.50 12.58
CA PHE A 114 1.19 2.18 11.20
C PHE A 114 0.70 3.40 10.43
N SER A 115 0.89 3.35 9.12
CA SER A 115 0.33 4.27 8.15
C SER A 115 -0.32 3.46 7.04
N LEU A 116 -1.63 3.59 6.94
CA LEU A 116 -2.51 2.82 6.07
C LEU A 116 -3.18 3.75 5.07
N ILE A 117 -3.15 3.39 3.80
CA ILE A 117 -3.98 4.00 2.77
C ILE A 117 -5.08 3.02 2.40
N VAL A 118 -6.32 3.51 2.40
CA VAL A 118 -7.47 2.82 1.83
C VAL A 118 -8.12 3.69 0.77
N ALA A 119 -8.45 3.10 -0.37
CA ALA A 119 -9.06 3.79 -1.48
C ALA A 119 -10.20 2.98 -2.09
N ASP A 120 -11.25 3.68 -2.48
CA ASP A 120 -12.29 3.17 -3.35
C ASP A 120 -12.25 3.97 -4.64
N MET A 121 -11.72 3.34 -5.69
CA MET A 121 -11.52 3.98 -6.99
C MET A 121 -12.85 4.23 -7.69
N THR A 122 -13.95 3.58 -7.30
CA THR A 122 -15.28 3.85 -7.88
C THR A 122 -15.91 5.10 -7.27
N LEU A 123 -15.57 5.38 -6.01
CA LEU A 123 -16.05 6.55 -5.27
C LEU A 123 -15.11 7.76 -5.38
N ASN A 124 -13.97 7.62 -6.06
CA ASN A 124 -12.91 8.63 -6.09
C ASN A 124 -12.54 9.12 -4.68
N SER A 125 -12.40 8.17 -3.76
CA SER A 125 -12.14 8.45 -2.35
C SER A 125 -10.91 7.70 -1.89
N MET A 126 -9.95 8.41 -1.30
CA MET A 126 -8.75 7.85 -0.71
C MET A 126 -8.51 8.52 0.64
N ILE A 127 -8.27 7.70 1.66
CA ILE A 127 -8.06 8.14 3.04
C ILE A 127 -6.75 7.56 3.55
N HIS A 128 -6.01 8.40 4.27
CA HIS A 128 -4.85 8.02 5.06
C HIS A 128 -5.28 7.87 6.53
N ILE A 129 -4.97 6.70 7.10
CA ILE A 129 -5.22 6.34 8.49
C ILE A 129 -3.86 6.09 9.13
N ARG A 130 -3.53 6.84 10.17
CA ARG A 130 -2.23 6.75 10.83
C ARG A 130 -2.36 6.60 12.33
N LYS A 131 -1.62 5.64 12.86
CA LYS A 131 -1.28 5.54 14.27
C LYS A 131 0.20 5.88 14.43
N PRO A 132 0.54 7.07 14.96
CA PRO A 132 1.93 7.55 14.98
C PRO A 132 2.83 6.73 15.90
N GLU A 133 2.34 6.40 17.09
CA GLU A 133 3.12 5.79 18.15
C GLU A 133 2.41 4.57 18.72
N GLN A 134 3.16 3.55 19.14
CA GLN A 134 2.58 2.35 19.74
C GLN A 134 1.88 2.65 21.07
N ALA A 135 2.48 3.50 21.91
CA ALA A 135 1.98 3.81 23.25
C ALA A 135 0.67 4.61 23.26
N GLU A 136 0.33 5.26 22.15
CA GLU A 136 -0.86 6.09 22.04
C GLU A 136 -2.00 5.36 21.33
N SER A 137 -3.24 5.71 21.68
CA SER A 137 -4.45 5.21 21.01
C SER A 137 -5.00 6.19 19.99
N ASN A 138 -4.31 7.30 19.73
CA ASN A 138 -4.73 8.29 18.76
C ASN A 138 -4.58 7.74 17.33
N VAL A 139 -5.66 7.85 16.56
CA VAL A 139 -5.66 7.53 15.14
C VAL A 139 -6.00 8.79 14.38
N MET A 140 -5.06 9.23 13.55
CA MET A 140 -5.26 10.34 12.64
C MET A 140 -5.91 9.82 11.35
N ILE A 141 -6.94 10.52 10.88
CA ILE A 141 -7.63 10.20 9.64
C ILE A 141 -7.63 11.47 8.80
N GLN A 142 -7.16 11.39 7.55
CA GLN A 142 -7.18 12.52 6.64
C GLN A 142 -7.45 12.07 5.19
N PRO A 143 -8.16 12.87 4.39
CA PRO A 143 -8.29 12.62 2.97
C PRO A 143 -6.94 12.78 2.27
N VAL A 144 -6.71 11.94 1.26
CA VAL A 144 -5.59 12.06 0.34
C VAL A 144 -6.12 12.76 -0.90
N PRO A 145 -5.60 13.93 -1.29
CA PRO A 145 -6.01 14.58 -2.53
C PRO A 145 -5.44 13.84 -3.76
N PHE A 146 -5.91 14.18 -4.96
CA PHE A 146 -5.27 13.70 -6.19
C PHE A 146 -3.86 14.27 -6.30
N GLY A 147 -2.94 13.49 -6.88
CA GLY A 147 -1.56 13.91 -7.12
C GLY A 147 -0.52 12.86 -6.76
N VAL A 148 0.73 13.33 -6.62
CA VAL A 148 1.89 12.50 -6.29
C VAL A 148 2.19 12.61 -4.80
N HIS A 149 2.20 11.45 -4.15
CA HIS A 149 2.32 11.34 -2.70
C HIS A 149 3.43 10.38 -2.31
N THR A 150 3.90 10.52 -1.08
CA THR A 150 4.74 9.52 -0.41
C THR A 150 4.14 9.08 0.90
N LEU A 151 4.41 7.85 1.29
CA LEU A 151 4.04 7.28 2.58
C LEU A 151 5.30 6.72 3.24
N SER A 152 5.59 7.19 4.45
CA SER A 152 6.64 6.63 5.30
C SER A 152 6.03 6.06 6.60
N PRO A 153 6.66 5.04 7.20
CA PRO A 153 6.16 4.45 8.42
C PRO A 153 6.30 5.36 9.65
N TYR A 154 7.32 6.23 9.68
CA TYR A 154 7.57 7.13 10.80
C TYR A 154 6.73 8.41 10.69
N ASP A 155 6.69 9.01 9.51
CA ASP A 155 6.15 10.35 9.35
C ASP A 155 4.81 10.39 8.59
N GLY A 156 4.41 9.28 7.99
CA GLY A 156 3.12 9.16 7.30
C GLY A 156 3.11 9.77 5.90
N LEU A 157 1.96 10.37 5.55
CA LEU A 157 1.69 10.89 4.22
C LEU A 157 2.36 12.25 4.01
N ASP A 158 3.12 12.37 2.91
CA ASP A 158 3.75 13.61 2.45
C ASP A 158 4.60 14.35 3.47
N SER A 159 5.16 13.63 4.44
CA SER A 159 6.10 14.25 5.35
C SER A 159 7.33 14.77 4.62
N ILE A 160 7.84 15.87 5.16
CA ILE A 160 9.03 16.57 4.74
C ILE A 160 10.17 15.94 5.54
N GLU A 161 11.15 15.26 4.88
CA GLU A 161 12.49 14.78 5.33
C GLU A 161 12.71 13.25 5.03
N PRO A 162 13.87 12.75 4.54
CA PRO A 162 15.10 13.35 3.97
C PRO A 162 15.21 13.15 2.43
N TRP A 163 16.34 13.54 1.79
CA TRP A 163 16.65 13.47 0.34
C TRP A 163 16.24 12.18 -0.40
N VAL A 164 16.13 11.06 0.31
CA VAL A 164 15.66 9.77 -0.21
C VAL A 164 14.21 9.87 -0.69
N ILE A 165 13.32 10.52 0.07
CA ILE A 165 11.90 10.70 -0.29
C ILE A 165 11.76 11.56 -1.55
N ILE A 166 12.62 12.58 -1.70
CA ILE A 166 12.68 13.42 -2.91
C ILE A 166 13.04 12.56 -4.13
N LYS A 167 14.01 11.65 -4.03
CA LYS A 167 14.35 10.73 -5.13
C LYS A 167 13.17 9.82 -5.52
N TYR A 168 12.43 9.28 -4.56
CA TYR A 168 11.25 8.46 -4.84
C TYR A 168 10.10 9.26 -5.47
N LYS A 169 9.82 10.48 -4.98
CA LYS A 169 8.85 11.39 -5.63
C LYS A 169 9.27 11.72 -7.07
N CYS A 170 10.54 12.05 -7.28
CA CYS A 170 11.09 12.30 -8.62
C CYS A 170 11.02 11.05 -9.51
N LEU A 171 11.28 9.86 -8.97
CA LEU A 171 11.21 8.61 -9.71
C LEU A 171 9.76 8.30 -10.12
N VAL A 172 8.79 8.40 -9.20
CA VAL A 172 7.37 8.20 -9.54
C VAL A 172 6.88 9.26 -10.52
N SER A 173 7.26 10.53 -10.34
CA SER A 173 6.94 11.58 -11.31
C SER A 173 7.53 11.29 -12.69
N ARG A 174 8.78 10.80 -12.76
CA ARG A 174 9.42 10.36 -14.01
C ARG A 174 8.74 9.15 -14.61
N ILE A 175 8.40 8.13 -13.81
CA ILE A 175 7.66 6.95 -14.26
C ILE A 175 6.31 7.37 -14.82
N VAL A 176 5.56 8.22 -14.11
CA VAL A 176 4.26 8.73 -14.59
C VAL A 176 4.41 9.51 -15.90
N ARG A 177 5.46 10.32 -16.06
CA ARG A 177 5.76 11.02 -17.31
C ARG A 177 6.14 10.06 -18.45
N ILE A 178 7.02 9.09 -18.18
CA ILE A 178 7.42 8.06 -19.14
C ILE A 178 6.21 7.23 -19.53
N VAL A 179 5.37 6.86 -18.59
CA VAL A 179 4.13 6.11 -18.80
C VAL A 179 3.14 6.91 -19.65
N HIS A 180 2.99 8.21 -19.40
CA HIS A 180 2.20 9.10 -20.27
C HIS A 180 2.79 9.22 -21.68
N PHE A 181 4.11 9.29 -21.80
CA PHE A 181 4.83 9.44 -23.08
C PHE A 181 4.87 8.14 -23.90
N CYS A 182 5.09 7.00 -23.25
CA CYS A 182 5.15 5.67 -23.87
C CYS A 182 3.80 5.13 -24.30
N LYS A 183 2.67 5.63 -23.75
CA LYS A 183 1.34 5.44 -24.35
C LYS A 183 1.29 5.86 -25.83
N SER A 184 2.20 6.74 -26.28
CA SER A 184 2.33 7.13 -27.69
C SER A 184 3.32 6.31 -28.51
N PHE A 185 4.25 5.52 -27.95
CA PHE A 185 5.29 4.90 -28.79
C PHE A 185 5.83 3.50 -28.47
N PHE A 186 5.86 2.96 -27.24
CA PHE A 186 6.37 1.58 -27.03
C PHE A 186 5.94 1.02 -25.66
N SER A 187 5.57 -0.26 -25.62
CA SER A 187 5.09 -0.96 -24.41
C SER A 187 6.25 -1.30 -23.47
N LEU A 188 6.61 -0.37 -22.59
CA LEU A 188 7.49 -0.62 -21.43
C LEU A 188 6.61 -1.01 -20.23
N PHE A 189 6.76 -2.25 -19.76
CA PHE A 189 5.91 -2.90 -18.77
C PHE A 189 5.92 -2.17 -17.40
N PHE A 190 4.75 -1.64 -17.04
CA PHE A 190 4.37 -1.20 -15.70
C PHE A 190 2.97 -1.74 -15.43
N LEU A 191 2.66 -2.10 -14.17
CA LEU A 191 1.36 -2.65 -13.78
C LEU A 191 0.26 -1.62 -14.10
N PHE A 192 -0.44 -1.84 -15.22
CA PHE A 192 -1.57 -1.03 -15.65
C PHE A 192 -2.86 -1.80 -15.38
N LEU A 193 -3.60 -1.40 -14.36
CA LEU A 193 -5.01 -1.76 -14.25
C LEU A 193 -5.79 -0.90 -15.25
N LYS A 194 -5.96 -1.42 -16.46
CA LYS A 194 -6.98 -0.93 -17.39
C LYS A 194 -8.04 -2.02 -17.50
N SER A 195 -9.29 -1.60 -17.35
CA SER A 195 -10.50 -2.42 -17.43
C SER A 195 -10.44 -3.48 -18.54
N ASN A 196 -10.72 -4.73 -18.14
CA ASN A 196 -11.21 -5.86 -18.94
C ASN A 196 -10.28 -6.72 -19.81
N THR A 197 -8.97 -6.77 -19.59
CA THR A 197 -8.16 -8.00 -19.88
C THR A 197 -6.74 -7.82 -19.36
N LEU A 198 -6.23 -8.76 -18.55
CA LEU A 198 -4.86 -8.72 -18.02
C LEU A 198 -4.24 -10.11 -18.10
N SER A 199 -3.22 -10.23 -18.95
CA SER A 199 -2.20 -11.27 -18.89
C SER A 199 -1.10 -10.78 -17.93
N PHE A 200 -0.69 -11.64 -17.00
CA PHE A 200 0.31 -11.32 -15.96
C PHE A 200 1.71 -11.76 -16.40
N CYS A 201 2.74 -10.97 -16.11
CA CYS A 201 4.12 -11.42 -16.12
C CYS A 201 4.87 -10.81 -14.93
N PHE A 202 5.22 -11.66 -13.95
CA PHE A 202 6.12 -11.34 -12.84
C PHE A 202 7.52 -11.85 -13.20
N TRP A 203 8.56 -11.03 -13.03
CA TRP A 203 9.93 -11.54 -12.93
C TRP A 203 10.66 -10.87 -11.76
N TRP A 204 11.17 -11.71 -10.87
CA TRP A 204 12.27 -11.42 -9.96
C TRP A 204 13.57 -11.51 -10.76
N TYR A 205 14.51 -10.58 -10.57
CA TYR A 205 15.90 -10.82 -10.98
C TYR A 205 16.81 -10.66 -9.76
N TYR A 206 17.30 -11.80 -9.29
CA TYR A 206 18.51 -11.94 -8.49
C TYR A 206 19.70 -11.53 -9.37
N ALA A 207 20.44 -10.51 -9.01
CA ALA A 207 21.71 -10.17 -9.67
C ALA A 207 22.86 -10.31 -8.67
N GLY A 208 23.28 -11.56 -8.45
CA GLY A 208 24.63 -11.86 -8.00
C GLY A 208 25.58 -11.71 -9.19
N PHE A 209 26.45 -10.71 -9.16
CA PHE A 209 27.61 -10.62 -10.04
C PHE A 209 28.71 -11.53 -9.49
N THR A 210 29.20 -12.46 -10.31
CA THR A 210 30.64 -12.79 -10.36
C THR A 210 31.02 -13.09 -11.80
N ARG A 211 32.25 -12.70 -12.13
CA ARG A 211 32.78 -12.39 -13.46
C ARG A 211 33.42 -13.62 -14.15
N VAL A 212 33.53 -13.42 -15.48
CA VAL A 212 34.34 -14.09 -16.53
C VAL A 212 33.83 -15.43 -17.01
#